data_AF-A0AAW3BWH9-F1
#
_entry.id   AF-A0AAW3BWH9-F1
#
_cell.length_a   1.000
_cell.length_b   1.000
_cell.length_c   1.000
_cell.angle_alpha   90.00
_cell.angle_beta   90.00
_cell.angle_gamma   90.00
#
_symmetry.space_group_name_H-M   'P 1'
#
loop_
_entity.id
_entity.type
_entity.pdbx_description
1 polymer ?
#
loop_
_entity_poly.entity_id
_entity_poly.type
_entity_poly.pdbx_seq_one_letter_code
_entity_poly.pdbx_strand_id
1 'polypeptide(L)'
;MSATPQHLPKAETGVGVQNGSSAPLPEADTALPGLMWTRGGIVTLVAVVSWITISYCSNVYFDRDLAFHNALECSEQVLKRHAMSNWLLNGTLLGSTRLGRLVLWDADLDVGVLVPSPGAFDTASAALEKECFGHRSIVKKGARNPELRVWRKCTNRICAEFHETTLVNGIAKTGEGQSREFELFPLKSCTVSGVDAKCPNNTAFYLAQAYGQDWLTVPLIKLF
;
A
#
# COMPACT_ATOMS: atom_id res chain seq x y z
N MET A 1 -95.81 13.04 -17.93
CA MET A 1 -97.09 12.91 -17.20
C MET A 1 -97.05 11.66 -16.36
N SER A 2 -97.75 11.66 -15.21
CA SER A 2 -98.21 10.51 -14.41
C SER A 2 -97.29 9.28 -14.33
N ALA A 3 -96.55 9.02 -13.26
CA ALA A 3 -96.93 9.05 -11.84
C ALA A 3 -98.00 7.99 -11.45
N THR A 4 -97.48 6.85 -10.99
CA THR A 4 -97.89 6.18 -9.74
C THR A 4 -99.28 5.45 -9.74
N PRO A 5 -99.68 4.72 -8.67
CA PRO A 5 -99.67 3.24 -8.71
C PRO A 5 -101.02 2.63 -8.28
N GLN A 6 -101.05 1.34 -7.90
CA GLN A 6 -101.34 0.90 -6.51
C GLN A 6 -101.55 -0.62 -6.43
N HIS A 7 -100.85 -1.28 -5.50
CA HIS A 7 -101.53 -2.10 -4.51
C HIS A 7 -100.74 -2.15 -3.20
N LEU A 8 -101.45 -1.84 -2.11
CA LEU A 8 -101.11 -1.98 -0.70
C LEU A 8 -102.27 -2.84 -0.09
N PRO A 9 -102.28 -3.27 1.19
CA PRO A 9 -101.25 -3.13 2.24
C PRO A 9 -101.07 -4.33 3.22
N LYS A 10 -100.09 -4.17 4.15
CA LYS A 10 -100.02 -4.71 5.55
C LYS A 10 -99.84 -6.24 5.74
N ALA A 11 -99.19 -6.75 6.80
CA ALA A 11 -98.85 -6.18 8.13
C ALA A 11 -97.62 -6.92 8.76
N GLU A 12 -96.88 -6.46 9.81
CA GLU A 12 -96.84 -5.14 10.47
C GLU A 12 -95.50 -4.85 11.25
N THR A 13 -94.98 -5.76 12.11
CA THR A 13 -94.04 -5.40 13.22
C THR A 13 -93.10 -6.51 13.76
N GLY A 14 -91.89 -6.18 14.26
CA GLY A 14 -91.17 -7.07 15.19
C GLY A 14 -89.69 -6.81 15.58
N VAL A 15 -89.36 -5.68 16.24
CA VAL A 15 -88.22 -5.48 17.18
C VAL A 15 -86.76 -5.71 16.68
N GLY A 16 -85.85 -4.77 16.98
CA GLY A 16 -84.41 -4.86 16.60
C GLY A 16 -83.46 -5.14 17.77
N VAL A 17 -82.15 -5.23 17.52
CA VAL A 17 -81.07 -5.21 18.53
C VAL A 17 -79.75 -4.63 17.94
N GLN A 18 -79.29 -3.56 18.59
CA GLN A 18 -77.91 -3.12 18.91
C GLN A 18 -76.74 -3.10 17.89
N ASN A 19 -76.09 -1.93 17.89
CA ASN A 19 -74.68 -1.64 17.61
C ASN A 19 -73.68 -2.81 17.66
N GLY A 20 -72.97 -3.00 16.55
CA GLY A 20 -71.65 -3.65 16.52
C GLY A 20 -70.56 -2.62 16.18
N SER A 21 -69.91 -2.04 17.18
CA SER A 21 -68.71 -1.21 16.97
C SER A 21 -67.56 -2.11 16.50
N SER A 22 -67.23 -2.08 15.21
CA SER A 22 -66.05 -2.77 14.68
C SER A 22 -64.78 -2.07 15.16
N ALA A 23 -64.23 -2.55 16.28
CA ALA A 23 -62.89 -2.19 16.69
C ALA A 23 -61.90 -2.54 15.56
N PRO A 24 -60.86 -1.72 15.31
CA PRO A 24 -59.77 -2.13 14.43
C PRO A 24 -59.14 -3.40 15.00
N LEU A 25 -59.00 -4.42 14.15
CA LEU A 25 -58.13 -5.56 14.45
C LEU A 25 -56.72 -5.02 14.73
N PRO A 26 -56.01 -5.50 15.77
CA PRO A 26 -54.62 -5.16 15.92
C PRO A 26 -53.87 -5.74 14.72
N GLU A 27 -53.22 -4.87 13.93
CA GLU A 27 -52.19 -5.32 13.00
C GLU A 27 -51.09 -5.95 13.85
N ALA A 28 -51.10 -7.29 13.90
CA ALA A 28 -50.08 -8.06 14.54
C ALA A 28 -48.82 -7.95 13.67
N ASP A 29 -48.01 -6.94 13.98
CA ASP A 29 -46.72 -6.61 13.35
C ASP A 29 -45.70 -7.72 13.67
N THR A 30 -46.00 -8.89 13.11
CA THR A 30 -45.31 -10.15 13.29
C THR A 30 -44.16 -10.19 12.32
N ALA A 31 -43.14 -9.40 12.64
CA ALA A 31 -41.80 -9.59 12.11
C ALA A 31 -41.41 -11.05 12.33
N LEU A 32 -41.56 -11.87 11.29
CA LEU A 32 -41.48 -13.33 11.37
C LEU A 32 -40.15 -13.69 12.06
N PRO A 33 -40.12 -14.47 13.15
CA PRO A 33 -38.90 -14.68 13.92
C PRO A 33 -37.72 -15.17 13.06
N GLY A 34 -37.99 -16.00 12.06
CA GLY A 34 -37.01 -16.45 11.07
C GLY A 34 -36.36 -15.32 10.24
N LEU A 35 -37.05 -14.22 9.98
CA LEU A 35 -36.48 -13.04 9.31
C LEU A 35 -35.51 -12.28 10.23
N MET A 36 -35.78 -12.20 11.54
CA MET A 36 -34.83 -11.61 12.49
C MET A 36 -33.61 -12.52 12.70
N TRP A 37 -33.80 -13.84 12.83
CA TRP A 37 -32.70 -14.79 12.94
C TRP A 37 -31.82 -14.84 11.69
N THR A 38 -32.39 -14.82 10.48
CA THR A 38 -31.62 -14.77 9.23
C THR A 38 -30.86 -13.46 9.08
N ARG A 39 -31.47 -12.31 9.39
CA ARG A 39 -30.77 -11.00 9.40
C ARG A 39 -29.63 -10.98 10.42
N GLY A 40 -29.85 -11.49 11.63
CA GLY A 40 -28.80 -11.64 12.65
C GLY A 40 -27.66 -12.55 12.20
N GLY A 41 -27.98 -13.69 11.58
CA GLY A 41 -27.00 -14.61 11.00
C GLY A 41 -26.17 -13.99 9.88
N ILE A 42 -26.80 -13.24 8.97
CA ILE A 42 -26.12 -12.50 7.89
C ILE A 42 -25.20 -11.42 8.48
N VAL A 43 -25.67 -10.62 9.44
CA VAL A 43 -24.84 -9.59 10.11
C VAL A 43 -23.64 -10.22 10.82
N THR A 44 -23.85 -11.34 11.53
CA THR A 44 -22.78 -12.07 12.22
C THR A 44 -21.76 -12.62 11.20
N LEU A 45 -22.22 -13.21 10.10
CA LEU A 45 -21.35 -13.73 9.04
C LEU A 45 -20.52 -12.61 8.40
N VAL A 46 -21.14 -11.47 8.06
CA VAL A 46 -20.45 -10.30 7.51
C VAL A 46 -19.43 -9.75 8.51
N ALA A 47 -19.77 -9.66 9.79
CA ALA A 47 -18.85 -9.22 10.83
C ALA A 47 -17.65 -10.16 10.99
N VAL A 48 -17.87 -11.48 11.01
CA VAL A 48 -16.80 -12.48 11.12
C VAL A 48 -15.90 -12.46 9.88
N VAL A 49 -16.46 -12.45 8.67
CA VAL A 49 -15.68 -12.38 7.43
C VAL A 49 -14.89 -11.08 7.37
N SER A 50 -15.51 -9.94 7.67
CA SER A 50 -14.82 -8.64 7.69
C SER A 50 -13.68 -8.62 8.72
N TRP A 51 -13.90 -9.19 9.91
CA TRP A 51 -12.86 -9.30 10.94
C TRP A 51 -11.69 -10.17 10.46
N ILE A 52 -11.95 -11.36 9.89
CA ILE A 52 -10.90 -12.23 9.34
C ILE A 52 -10.12 -11.50 8.24
N THR A 53 -10.80 -10.85 7.29
CA THR A 53 -10.17 -10.11 6.19
C THR A 53 -9.33 -8.96 6.72
N ILE A 54 -9.87 -8.10 7.60
CA ILE A 54 -9.15 -6.96 8.18
C ILE A 54 -7.94 -7.44 8.98
N SER A 55 -8.09 -8.47 9.82
CA SER A 55 -6.99 -9.02 10.60
C SER A 55 -5.91 -9.63 9.72
N TYR A 56 -6.26 -10.41 8.69
CA TYR A 56 -5.28 -10.99 7.77
C TYR A 56 -4.54 -9.91 6.96
N CYS A 57 -5.28 -8.97 6.35
CA CYS A 57 -4.70 -7.86 5.58
C CYS A 57 -3.80 -6.98 6.45
N SER A 58 -4.20 -6.69 7.70
CA SER A 58 -3.38 -5.91 8.64
C SER A 58 -2.10 -6.65 9.00
N ASN A 59 -2.16 -7.95 9.31
CA ASN A 59 -0.97 -8.73 9.63
C ASN A 59 0.01 -8.79 8.44
N VAL A 60 -0.47 -9.07 7.22
CA VAL A 60 0.38 -9.09 6.00
C VAL A 60 0.97 -7.70 5.71
N TYR A 61 0.20 -6.63 5.93
CA TYR A 61 0.67 -5.27 5.74
C TYR A 61 1.78 -4.90 6.73
N PHE A 62 1.58 -5.14 8.03
CA PHE A 62 2.54 -4.80 9.07
C PHE A 62 3.77 -5.73 9.08
N ASP A 63 3.63 -7.03 8.76
CA ASP A 63 4.77 -7.95 8.57
C ASP A 63 5.71 -7.44 7.48
N ARG A 64 5.16 -6.97 6.35
CA ARG A 64 5.95 -6.45 5.23
C ARG A 64 6.57 -5.08 5.51
N ASP A 65 5.83 -4.15 6.11
CA ASP A 65 6.36 -2.82 6.48
C ASP A 65 7.51 -2.95 7.50
N LEU A 66 7.35 -3.83 8.49
CA LEU A 66 8.40 -4.16 9.46
C LEU A 66 9.59 -4.89 8.83
N ALA A 67 9.36 -5.85 7.93
CA ALA A 67 10.43 -6.55 7.22
C ALA A 67 11.28 -5.60 6.38
N PHE A 68 10.64 -4.62 5.73
CA PHE A 68 11.35 -3.56 5.00
C PHE A 68 12.10 -2.60 5.94
N HIS A 69 11.46 -2.13 7.02
CA HIS A 69 12.09 -1.25 8.03
C HIS A 69 13.38 -1.88 8.56
N ASN A 70 13.29 -3.12 9.06
CA ASN A 70 14.44 -3.86 9.61
C ASN A 70 15.56 -4.05 8.59
N ALA A 71 15.22 -4.34 7.33
CA ALA A 71 16.21 -4.54 6.28
C ALA A 71 16.90 -3.24 5.86
N LEU A 72 16.16 -2.12 5.78
CA LEU A 72 16.74 -0.83 5.49
C LEU A 72 17.61 -0.33 6.65
N GLU A 73 17.14 -0.44 7.89
CA GLU A 73 17.90 -0.05 9.09
C GLU A 73 19.21 -0.85 9.19
N CYS A 74 19.15 -2.18 9.05
CA CYS A 74 20.33 -3.03 9.02
C CYS A 74 21.28 -2.62 7.88
N SER A 75 20.73 -2.31 6.70
CA SER A 75 21.54 -1.89 5.54
C SER A 75 22.28 -0.57 5.80
N GLU A 76 21.58 0.46 6.29
CA GLU A 76 22.18 1.75 6.65
C GLU A 76 23.23 1.59 7.75
N GLN A 77 22.98 0.75 8.76
CA GLN A 77 23.98 0.45 9.80
C GLN A 77 25.24 -0.21 9.22
N VAL A 78 25.11 -1.22 8.36
CA VAL A 78 26.26 -1.89 7.70
C VAL A 78 27.00 -0.90 6.80
N LEU A 79 26.30 -0.19 5.92
CA LEU A 79 26.89 0.77 4.98
C LEU A 79 27.66 1.87 5.72
N LYS A 80 27.09 2.41 6.81
CA LYS A 80 27.75 3.39 7.68
C LYS A 80 29.00 2.85 8.36
N ARG A 81 28.99 1.61 8.89
CA ARG A 81 30.18 0.98 9.49
C ARG A 81 31.29 0.74 8.47
N HIS A 82 30.94 0.45 7.22
CA HIS A 82 31.90 0.30 6.12
C HIS A 82 32.24 1.63 5.39
N ALA A 83 31.81 2.77 5.94
CA ALA A 83 32.03 4.11 5.37
C ALA A 83 31.55 4.29 3.91
N MET A 84 30.53 3.53 3.50
CA MET A 84 29.94 3.63 2.17
C MET A 84 29.04 4.85 2.06
N SER A 85 29.32 5.74 1.10
CA SER A 85 28.37 6.78 0.72
C SER A 85 27.21 6.13 -0.04
N ASN A 86 26.00 6.27 0.49
CA ASN A 86 24.79 5.63 -0.01
C ASN A 86 23.59 6.59 0.04
N TRP A 87 22.52 6.30 -0.70
CA TRP A 87 21.27 7.07 -0.71
C TRP A 87 20.09 6.28 -1.26
N LEU A 88 18.86 6.70 -0.92
CA LEU A 88 17.63 6.11 -1.44
C LEU A 88 17.45 6.40 -2.94
N LEU A 89 17.01 5.40 -3.70
CA LEU A 89 16.70 5.50 -5.14
C LEU A 89 15.24 5.14 -5.45
N ASN A 90 14.84 5.35 -6.71
CA ASN A 90 13.57 4.92 -7.33
C ASN A 90 12.36 4.89 -6.37
N GLY A 91 11.85 3.70 -6.05
CA GLY A 91 10.63 3.46 -5.29
C GLY A 91 10.75 3.84 -3.82
N THR A 92 11.89 3.49 -3.24
CA THR A 92 12.27 3.85 -1.87
C THR A 92 12.32 5.37 -1.68
N LEU A 93 12.92 6.09 -2.63
CA LEU A 93 12.99 7.56 -2.66
C LEU A 93 11.61 8.19 -2.89
N LEU A 94 10.79 7.60 -3.78
CA LEU A 94 9.43 8.05 -4.05
C LEU A 94 8.55 7.92 -2.80
N GLY A 95 8.64 6.79 -2.11
CA GLY A 95 7.95 6.53 -0.84
C GLY A 95 8.37 7.49 0.26
N SER A 96 9.68 7.65 0.47
CA SER A 96 10.24 8.65 1.39
C SER A 96 9.66 10.05 1.12
N THR A 97 9.66 10.47 -0.15
CA THR A 97 9.28 11.84 -0.56
C THR A 97 7.78 12.09 -0.53
N ARG A 98 6.94 11.12 -0.95
CA ARG A 98 5.48 11.31 -1.06
C ARG A 98 4.69 10.85 0.17
N LEU A 99 5.18 9.86 0.90
CA LEU A 99 4.45 9.18 1.97
C LEU A 99 5.16 9.21 3.33
N GLY A 100 6.46 9.54 3.37
CA GLY A 100 7.31 9.33 4.55
C GLY A 100 7.57 7.85 4.87
N ARG A 101 7.16 6.94 3.99
CA ARG A 101 7.20 5.47 4.14
C ARG A 101 7.24 4.79 2.77
N LEU A 102 7.59 3.52 2.74
CA LEU A 102 7.73 2.78 1.48
C LEU A 102 6.39 2.60 0.74
N VAL A 103 6.47 2.53 -0.58
CA VAL A 103 5.36 2.13 -1.44
C VAL A 103 5.24 0.62 -1.36
N LEU A 104 4.45 0.08 -0.43
CA LEU A 104 4.57 -1.34 -0.05
C LEU A 104 4.28 -2.36 -1.18
N TRP A 105 3.58 -2.01 -2.25
CA TRP A 105 3.40 -2.90 -3.41
C TRP A 105 4.55 -2.85 -4.42
N ASP A 106 5.45 -1.88 -4.27
CA ASP A 106 6.77 -1.88 -4.88
C ASP A 106 7.63 -2.91 -4.13
N ALA A 107 8.31 -3.79 -4.87
CA ALA A 107 8.66 -5.12 -4.36
C ALA A 107 10.05 -5.23 -3.69
N ASP A 108 10.78 -4.13 -3.61
CA ASP A 108 12.16 -4.06 -3.13
C ASP A 108 12.53 -2.69 -2.56
N LEU A 109 13.68 -2.64 -1.89
CA LEU A 109 14.38 -1.39 -1.52
C LEU A 109 15.42 -1.04 -2.59
N ASP A 110 15.31 0.11 -3.25
CA ASP A 110 16.41 0.66 -4.06
C ASP A 110 17.37 1.54 -3.24
N VAL A 111 18.66 1.22 -3.25
CA VAL A 111 19.73 2.00 -2.61
C VAL A 111 20.88 2.23 -3.58
N GLY A 112 21.25 3.49 -3.84
CA GLY A 112 22.47 3.83 -4.57
C GLY A 112 23.68 3.73 -3.66
N VAL A 113 24.79 3.18 -4.16
CA VAL A 113 26.08 3.13 -3.44
C VAL A 113 27.20 3.67 -4.32
N LEU A 114 28.00 4.60 -3.77
CA LEU A 114 29.18 5.12 -4.46
C LEU A 114 30.31 4.08 -4.40
N VAL A 115 30.79 3.66 -5.57
CA VAL A 115 31.88 2.68 -5.71
C VAL A 115 33.02 3.34 -6.50
N PRO A 116 34.01 3.95 -5.81
CA PRO A 116 35.04 4.76 -6.48
C PRO A 116 36.08 3.92 -7.25
N SER A 117 36.21 2.64 -6.92
CA SER A 117 37.10 1.70 -7.61
C SER A 117 36.51 0.29 -7.61
N PRO A 118 36.88 -0.58 -8.58
CA PRO A 118 36.51 -1.98 -8.56
C PRO A 118 36.82 -2.63 -7.20
N GLY A 119 35.89 -3.46 -6.72
CA GLY A 119 36.02 -4.16 -5.44
C GLY A 119 35.73 -3.32 -4.17
N ALA A 120 35.63 -1.99 -4.24
CA ALA A 120 35.47 -1.14 -3.06
C ALA A 120 34.21 -1.43 -2.24
N PHE A 121 33.16 -1.99 -2.85
CA PHE A 121 31.93 -2.39 -2.17
C PHE A 121 31.91 -3.84 -1.69
N ASP A 122 32.86 -4.69 -2.10
CA ASP A 122 32.71 -6.14 -1.98
C ASP A 122 32.65 -6.60 -0.51
N THR A 123 33.43 -5.98 0.39
CA THR A 123 33.38 -6.26 1.83
C THR A 123 32.03 -5.84 2.45
N ALA A 124 31.52 -4.65 2.11
CA ALA A 124 30.22 -4.18 2.60
C ALA A 124 29.07 -5.03 2.03
N SER A 125 29.16 -5.45 0.76
CA SER A 125 28.21 -6.35 0.10
C SER A 125 28.16 -7.72 0.78
N ALA A 126 29.32 -8.28 1.18
CA ALA A 126 29.39 -9.52 1.94
C ALA A 126 28.80 -9.37 3.36
N ALA A 127 29.04 -8.23 4.03
CA ALA A 127 28.44 -7.94 5.33
C ALA A 127 26.91 -7.82 5.24
N LEU A 128 26.37 -7.06 4.28
CA LEU A 128 24.94 -6.94 4.02
C LEU A 128 24.28 -8.31 3.80
N GLU A 129 24.92 -9.17 3.02
CA GLU A 129 24.43 -10.53 2.74
C GLU A 129 24.39 -11.40 4.00
N LYS A 130 25.45 -11.38 4.80
CA LYS A 130 25.57 -12.18 6.02
C LYS A 130 24.67 -11.68 7.15
N GLU A 131 24.53 -10.37 7.31
CA GLU A 131 23.89 -9.75 8.47
C GLU A 131 22.42 -9.39 8.23
N CYS A 132 22.05 -8.91 7.04
CA CYS A 132 20.73 -8.30 6.79
C CYS A 132 19.81 -9.15 5.91
N PHE A 133 20.35 -9.94 4.97
CA PHE A 133 19.53 -10.58 3.93
C PHE A 133 19.50 -12.12 4.04
N GLY A 134 20.64 -12.81 4.05
CA GLY A 134 20.78 -14.21 4.45
C GLY A 134 20.07 -15.30 3.62
N HIS A 135 19.13 -14.97 2.72
CA HIS A 135 18.32 -15.95 1.99
C HIS A 135 18.73 -16.10 0.52
N ARG A 136 18.92 -14.99 -0.20
CA ARG A 136 19.36 -15.02 -1.61
C ARG A 136 20.17 -13.78 -1.97
N SER A 137 21.23 -13.97 -2.75
CA SER A 137 22.09 -12.89 -3.27
C SER A 137 22.32 -13.12 -4.76
N ILE A 138 22.20 -12.07 -5.56
CA ILE A 138 22.36 -12.09 -7.03
C ILE A 138 23.06 -10.80 -7.44
N VAL A 139 24.01 -10.88 -8.37
CA VAL A 139 24.56 -9.69 -9.04
C VAL A 139 24.02 -9.64 -10.47
N LYS A 140 23.32 -8.56 -10.79
CA LYS A 140 22.87 -8.21 -12.14
C LYS A 140 23.83 -7.20 -12.76
N LYS A 141 23.77 -7.05 -14.08
CA LYS A 141 24.34 -5.92 -14.82
C LYS A 141 23.28 -4.84 -15.02
N GLY A 142 23.67 -3.58 -15.07
CA GLY A 142 22.78 -2.47 -15.40
C GLY A 142 22.18 -2.57 -16.80
N ALA A 143 20.95 -2.08 -16.98
CA ALA A 143 20.27 -2.15 -18.27
C ALA A 143 20.85 -1.19 -19.33
N ARG A 144 21.37 -0.03 -18.89
CA ARG A 144 21.98 0.98 -19.79
C ARG A 144 23.50 1.01 -19.75
N ASN A 145 24.09 0.70 -18.59
CA ASN A 145 25.54 0.65 -18.38
C ASN A 145 25.91 -0.77 -17.86
N PRO A 146 26.11 -1.76 -18.75
CA PRO A 146 26.30 -3.17 -18.36
C PRO A 146 27.63 -3.49 -17.68
N GLU A 147 28.55 -2.53 -17.62
CA GLU A 147 29.78 -2.57 -16.83
C GLU A 147 29.52 -2.32 -15.33
N LEU A 148 28.40 -1.69 -14.99
CA LEU A 148 28.00 -1.39 -13.61
C LEU A 148 27.06 -2.47 -13.07
N ARG A 149 27.22 -2.77 -11.78
CA ARG A 149 26.54 -3.86 -11.08
C ARG A 149 25.29 -3.39 -10.33
N VAL A 150 24.33 -4.30 -10.18
CA VAL A 150 23.23 -4.16 -9.23
C VAL A 150 23.21 -5.41 -8.34
N TRP A 151 23.46 -5.26 -7.05
CA TRP A 151 23.43 -6.37 -6.10
C TRP A 151 22.02 -6.51 -5.54
N ARG A 152 21.28 -7.53 -5.98
CA ARG A 152 20.01 -7.89 -5.38
C ARG A 152 20.25 -8.83 -4.19
N LYS A 153 19.89 -8.41 -3.00
CA LYS A 153 19.96 -9.21 -1.77
C LYS A 153 18.55 -9.37 -1.20
N CYS A 154 18.17 -10.55 -0.76
CA CYS A 154 16.82 -10.84 -0.30
C CYS A 154 16.84 -11.59 1.03
N THR A 155 15.84 -11.27 1.87
CA THR A 155 15.37 -12.11 2.97
C THR A 155 14.34 -13.12 2.45
N ASN A 156 13.69 -13.86 3.34
CA ASN A 156 12.52 -14.69 3.04
C ASN A 156 11.20 -13.87 2.93
N ARG A 157 11.28 -12.53 2.89
CA ARG A 157 10.12 -11.62 2.86
C ARG A 157 10.24 -10.52 1.80
N ILE A 158 11.40 -9.88 1.70
CA ILE A 158 11.64 -8.71 0.82
C ILE A 158 13.01 -8.83 0.14
N CYS A 159 13.24 -7.98 -0.85
CA CYS A 159 14.57 -7.79 -1.45
C CYS A 159 15.02 -6.32 -1.33
N ALA A 160 16.31 -6.09 -1.52
CA ALA A 160 16.93 -4.80 -1.75
C ALA A 160 17.85 -4.90 -2.97
N GLU A 161 17.86 -3.86 -3.81
CA GLU A 161 18.79 -3.67 -4.92
C GLU A 161 19.77 -2.56 -4.55
N PHE A 162 21.05 -2.89 -4.45
CA PHE A 162 22.12 -1.91 -4.29
C PHE A 162 22.69 -1.58 -5.67
N HIS A 163 22.58 -0.32 -6.11
CA HIS A 163 23.00 0.12 -7.44
C HIS A 163 24.41 0.71 -7.40
N GLU A 164 25.34 0.09 -8.12
CA GLU A 164 26.71 0.61 -8.30
C GLU A 164 26.66 1.98 -8.97
N THR A 165 27.21 2.98 -8.30
CA THR A 165 27.36 4.34 -8.82
C THR A 165 28.83 4.70 -8.91
N THR A 166 29.29 5.15 -10.08
CA THR A 166 30.65 5.67 -10.29
C THR A 166 30.60 7.18 -10.54
N LEU A 167 31.62 7.91 -10.08
CA LEU A 167 31.82 9.33 -10.38
C LEU A 167 33.01 9.47 -11.32
N VAL A 168 32.76 9.97 -12.53
CA VAL A 168 33.80 10.23 -13.54
C VAL A 168 33.55 11.60 -14.17
N ASN A 169 34.52 12.51 -14.07
CA ASN A 169 34.48 13.84 -14.68
C ASN A 169 33.19 14.66 -14.38
N GLY A 170 32.73 14.64 -13.12
CA GLY A 170 31.51 15.36 -12.71
C GLY A 170 30.19 14.73 -13.16
N ILE A 171 30.21 13.45 -13.55
CA ILE A 171 29.05 12.67 -13.95
C ILE A 171 28.91 11.46 -13.01
N ALA A 172 27.75 11.32 -12.39
CA ALA A 172 27.37 10.12 -11.66
C ALA A 172 26.71 9.13 -12.63
N LYS A 173 27.28 7.93 -12.78
CA LYS A 173 26.74 6.85 -13.62
C LYS A 173 26.29 5.69 -12.77
N THR A 174 25.12 5.14 -13.10
CA THR A 174 24.54 3.93 -12.49
C THR A 174 24.21 2.92 -13.58
N GLY A 175 23.88 1.67 -13.22
CA GLY A 175 23.41 0.67 -14.19
C GLY A 175 22.26 1.14 -15.10
N GLU A 176 21.40 2.03 -14.59
CA GLU A 176 20.14 2.45 -15.22
C GLU A 176 20.20 3.82 -15.90
N GLY A 177 21.26 4.60 -15.69
CA GLY A 177 21.37 5.94 -16.26
C GLY A 177 22.54 6.76 -15.74
N GLN A 178 22.50 8.07 -15.98
CA GLN A 178 23.52 9.01 -15.52
C GLN A 178 22.93 10.39 -15.22
N SER A 179 23.62 11.15 -14.37
CA SER A 179 23.27 12.52 -13.97
C SER A 179 24.54 13.37 -13.80
N ARG A 180 24.38 14.69 -13.68
CA ARG A 180 25.46 15.57 -13.22
C ARG A 180 25.69 15.33 -11.73
N GLU A 181 26.94 15.37 -11.30
CA GLU A 181 27.32 15.16 -9.88
C GLU A 181 26.56 16.08 -8.92
N PHE A 182 26.32 17.35 -9.29
CA PHE A 182 25.60 18.31 -8.44
C PHE A 182 24.11 18.00 -8.23
N GLU A 183 23.49 17.16 -9.08
CA GLU A 183 22.11 16.69 -8.87
C GLU A 183 22.07 15.63 -7.76
N LEU A 184 23.19 14.92 -7.55
CA LEU A 184 23.34 13.88 -6.55
C LEU A 184 23.94 14.41 -5.24
N PHE A 185 25.06 15.11 -5.33
CA PHE A 185 25.85 15.58 -4.18
C PHE A 185 25.72 17.10 -3.98
N PRO A 186 25.78 17.59 -2.72
CA PRO A 186 25.91 16.83 -1.48
C PRO A 186 24.60 16.12 -1.10
N LEU A 187 24.70 14.90 -0.56
CA LEU A 187 23.54 14.14 -0.09
C LEU A 187 22.82 14.86 1.05
N LYS A 188 21.50 14.84 1.04
CA LYS A 188 20.64 15.39 2.09
C LYS A 188 20.21 14.29 3.06
N SER A 189 20.03 14.63 4.34
CA SER A 189 19.34 13.73 5.27
C SER A 189 17.86 13.64 4.92
N CYS A 190 17.28 12.45 5.00
CA CYS A 190 15.86 12.20 4.83
C CYS A 190 15.45 10.98 5.67
N THR A 191 14.16 10.70 5.76
CA THR A 191 13.62 9.59 6.54
C THR A 191 12.64 8.77 5.71
N VAL A 192 12.58 7.46 5.94
CA VAL A 192 11.54 6.59 5.35
C VAL A 192 11.16 5.48 6.33
N SER A 193 9.86 5.33 6.60
CA SER A 193 9.34 4.38 7.59
C SER A 193 10.05 4.49 8.96
N GLY A 194 10.42 5.71 9.37
CA GLY A 194 11.14 6.00 10.61
C GLY A 194 12.66 5.74 10.60
N VAL A 195 13.23 5.21 9.52
CA VAL A 195 14.69 5.02 9.38
C VAL A 195 15.34 6.32 8.88
N ASP A 196 16.42 6.75 9.56
CA ASP A 196 17.30 7.83 9.11
C ASP A 196 18.14 7.37 7.92
N ALA A 197 18.04 8.09 6.80
CA ALA A 197 18.68 7.74 5.54
C ALA A 197 19.27 8.98 4.82
N LYS A 198 19.81 8.76 3.63
CA LYS A 198 20.29 9.82 2.72
C LYS A 198 19.51 9.86 1.41
N CYS A 199 19.29 11.05 0.90
CA CYS A 199 18.62 11.31 -0.37
C CYS A 199 19.53 12.15 -1.28
N PRO A 200 19.35 12.09 -2.62
CA PRO A 200 20.05 12.97 -3.55
C PRO A 200 19.86 14.46 -3.23
N ASN A 201 20.82 15.29 -3.61
CA ASN A 201 20.72 16.75 -3.50
C ASN A 201 19.45 17.27 -4.21
N ASN A 202 19.16 16.76 -5.41
CA ASN A 202 17.97 17.08 -6.17
C ASN A 202 17.07 15.83 -6.33
N THR A 203 16.38 15.46 -5.24
CA THR A 203 15.35 14.41 -5.24
C THR A 203 14.34 14.56 -6.37
N ALA A 204 13.89 15.79 -6.68
CA ALA A 204 12.90 16.04 -7.72
C ALA A 204 13.41 15.69 -9.14
N PHE A 205 14.69 15.96 -9.44
CA PHE A 205 15.32 15.54 -10.70
C PHE A 205 15.33 14.01 -10.84
N TYR A 206 15.73 13.29 -9.80
CA TYR A 206 15.78 11.83 -9.82
C TYR A 206 14.40 11.18 -9.98
N LEU A 207 13.41 11.67 -9.23
CA LEU A 207 12.03 11.17 -9.33
C LEU A 207 11.39 11.52 -10.68
N ALA A 208 11.69 12.69 -11.25
CA ALA A 208 11.22 13.05 -12.58
C ALA A 208 11.87 12.21 -13.71
N GLN A 209 13.13 11.78 -13.54
CA GLN A 209 13.80 10.88 -14.47
C GLN A 209 13.32 9.43 -14.39
N ALA A 210 12.87 8.98 -13.22
CA ALA A 210 12.32 7.63 -13.04
C ALA A 210 10.83 7.55 -13.44
N TYR A 211 10.03 8.55 -13.07
CA TYR A 211 8.56 8.46 -13.10
C TYR A 211 7.86 9.55 -13.93
N GLY A 212 8.59 10.45 -14.59
CA GLY A 212 8.02 11.56 -15.34
C GLY A 212 7.77 12.81 -14.49
N GLN A 213 7.48 13.96 -15.14
CA GLN A 213 7.38 15.26 -14.46
C GLN A 213 6.20 15.35 -13.48
N ASP A 214 5.18 14.52 -13.65
CA ASP A 214 3.97 14.43 -12.81
C ASP A 214 4.09 13.44 -11.65
N TRP A 215 5.29 12.90 -11.37
CA TRP A 215 5.58 11.91 -10.32
C TRP A 215 4.97 12.22 -8.94
N LEU A 216 4.81 13.50 -8.61
CA LEU A 216 4.26 13.98 -7.34
C LEU A 216 2.73 13.88 -7.29
N THR A 217 2.06 14.13 -8.41
CA THR A 217 0.59 14.25 -8.53
C THR A 217 -0.07 13.00 -9.07
N VAL A 218 0.62 12.21 -9.90
CA VAL A 218 0.08 10.99 -10.49
C VAL A 218 -0.23 9.94 -9.40
N PRO A 219 -1.35 9.21 -9.48
CA PRO A 219 -1.63 8.11 -8.55
C PRO A 219 -0.52 7.07 -8.57
N LEU A 220 -0.04 6.64 -7.40
CA LEU A 220 1.06 5.67 -7.28
C LEU A 220 0.79 4.35 -8.04
N ILE A 221 -0.49 3.93 -8.15
CA ILE A 221 -0.92 2.74 -8.91
C ILE A 221 -0.77 2.88 -10.44
N LYS A 222 -0.28 4.02 -10.94
CA LYS A 222 0.10 4.23 -12.36
C LYS A 222 1.61 4.29 -12.58
N LEU A 223 2.41 4.19 -11.53
CA LEU A 223 3.88 4.24 -11.58
C LEU A 223 4.54 2.85 -11.48
N PHE A 224 3.74 1.81 -11.23
CA PHE A 224 4.10 0.42 -11.04
C PHE A 224 3.07 -0.47 -11.74
#